data_AF-A0A9D6Z2Z0-F1
#
_entry.id   AF-A0A9D6Z2Z0-F1
#
_cell.length_a   1.000
_cell.length_b   1.000
_cell.length_c   1.000
_cell.angle_alpha   90.00
_cell.angle_beta   90.00
_cell.angle_gamma   90.00
#
_symmetry.space_group_name_H-M   'P 1'
#
loop_
_entity.id
_entity.type
_entity.pdbx_description
1 polymer ?
#
loop_
_entity_poly.entity_id
_entity_poly.type
_entity_poly.pdbx_seq_one_letter_code
_entity_poly.pdbx_strand_id
1 'polypeptide(L)'
;MQRGFATAVFAFLLCFTTFSSSMADLKQIKERGVIKHLGVPYAHFVTGSGDGLDVEIVKLYAKEIGVAYEYVQSSWATVISDVSGKKVLPQGDDVDIIGEAQINGEIIGN
;
A
#
# COMPACT_ATOMS: atom_id res chain seq x y z
N MET A 1 22.69 28.50 24.61
CA MET A 1 21.52 28.41 23.71
C MET A 1 21.61 27.33 22.63
N GLN A 2 22.79 26.91 22.14
CA GLN A 2 22.91 25.89 21.08
C GLN A 2 22.44 24.46 21.45
N ARG A 3 22.61 24.01 22.70
CA ARG A 3 22.30 22.62 23.10
C ARG A 3 20.80 22.32 23.06
N GLY A 4 19.93 23.26 23.46
CA GLY A 4 18.47 23.06 23.44
C GLY A 4 17.86 23.04 22.03
N PHE A 5 18.43 23.83 21.11
CA PHE A 5 17.99 23.86 19.71
C PHE A 5 18.35 22.55 18.98
N ALA A 6 19.56 22.03 19.19
CA ALA A 6 19.98 20.75 18.64
C ALA A 6 19.10 19.58 19.14
N THR A 7 18.74 19.57 20.42
CA THR A 7 17.84 18.54 20.97
C THR A 7 16.43 18.62 20.38
N ALA A 8 15.91 19.83 20.14
CA ALA A 8 14.60 20.03 19.53
C ALA A 8 14.54 19.56 18.06
N VAL A 9 15.60 19.83 17.29
CA VAL A 9 15.72 19.36 15.89
C VAL A 9 15.81 17.84 15.83
N PHE A 10 16.58 17.22 16.74
CA PHE A 10 16.72 15.77 16.80
C PHE A 10 15.40 15.07 17.19
N ALA A 11 14.65 15.66 18.13
CA ALA A 11 13.33 15.17 18.52
C ALA A 11 12.29 15.29 17.39
N PHE A 12 12.35 16.36 16.59
CA PHE A 12 11.48 16.54 15.42
C PHE A 12 11.75 15.51 14.31
N LEU A 13 13.02 15.16 14.09
CA LEU A 13 13.42 14.12 13.13
C LEU A 13 12.99 12.70 13.54
N LEU A 14 12.97 12.41 14.84
CA LEU A 14 12.53 11.10 15.37
C LEU A 14 11.02 10.85 15.22
N CYS A 15 10.19 11.89 15.13
CA CYS A 15 8.74 11.73 14.91
C CYS A 15 8.38 11.20 13.51
N PHE A 16 9.29 11.27 12.52
CA PHE A 16 9.02 10.80 11.16
C PHE A 16 9.40 9.33 10.91
N THR A 17 10.02 8.63 11.86
CA THR A 17 10.60 7.30 11.61
C THR A 17 9.67 6.12 11.94
N THR A 18 8.43 6.35 12.34
CA THR A 18 7.48 5.28 12.69
C THR A 18 6.45 5.05 11.58
N PHE A 19 6.90 4.72 10.37
CA PHE A 19 6.03 4.04 9.42
C PHE A 19 6.09 2.54 9.71
N SER A 20 5.19 2.06 10.57
CA SER A 20 4.95 0.62 10.67
C SER A 20 4.29 0.16 9.38
N SER A 21 5.06 -0.46 8.50
CA SER A 21 4.56 -1.16 7.31
C SER A 21 3.97 -2.52 7.72
N SER A 22 2.90 -2.50 8.52
CA SER A 22 2.10 -3.71 8.73
C SER A 22 1.00 -3.76 7.68
N MET A 23 0.71 -4.97 7.19
CA MET A 23 -0.50 -5.21 6.41
C MET A 23 -1.71 -4.75 7.24
N ALA A 24 -2.43 -3.76 6.74
CA ALA A 24 -3.49 -3.13 7.51
C ALA A 24 -4.71 -4.05 7.58
N ASP A 25 -5.22 -4.29 8.79
CA ASP A 25 -6.51 -4.97 8.95
C ASP A 25 -7.69 -4.02 8.70
N LEU A 26 -8.91 -4.56 8.68
CA LEU A 26 -10.12 -3.77 8.43
C LEU A 26 -10.31 -2.63 9.45
N LYS A 27 -9.94 -2.85 10.72
CA LYS A 27 -10.07 -1.82 11.75
C LYS A 27 -9.12 -0.67 11.45
N GLN A 28 -7.87 -0.97 11.14
CA GLN A 28 -6.86 0.03 10.77
C GLN A 28 -7.24 0.78 9.49
N ILE A 29 -7.80 0.09 8.48
CA ILE A 29 -8.31 0.72 7.25
C ILE A 29 -9.42 1.72 7.58
N LYS A 30 -10.37 1.34 8.45
CA LYS A 30 -11.50 2.20 8.85
C LYS A 30 -11.05 3.38 9.72
N GLU A 31 -10.09 3.17 10.62
CA GLU A 31 -9.50 4.25 11.44
C GLU A 31 -8.75 5.27 10.57
N ARG A 32 -8.01 4.79 9.56
CA ARG A 32 -7.31 5.64 8.59
C ARG A 32 -8.26 6.32 7.59
N GLY A 33 -9.42 5.72 7.34
CA GLY A 33 -10.47 6.27 6.49
C GLY A 33 -10.19 6.14 4.98
N VAL A 34 -9.23 5.31 4.57
CA VAL A 34 -8.92 5.06 3.15
C VAL A 34 -8.43 3.64 2.91
N ILE A 35 -8.94 2.99 1.86
CA ILE A 35 -8.43 1.73 1.31
C ILE A 35 -7.64 1.99 0.03
N LYS A 36 -6.44 1.41 -0.08
CA LYS A 36 -5.54 1.55 -1.22
C LYS A 36 -5.62 0.31 -2.11
N HIS A 37 -6.06 0.52 -3.33
CA HIS A 37 -6.14 -0.48 -4.37
C HIS A 37 -4.88 -0.44 -5.24
N LEU A 38 -4.08 -1.51 -5.16
CA LEU A 38 -2.95 -1.76 -6.06
C LEU A 38 -3.47 -2.28 -7.40
N GLY A 39 -3.30 -1.50 -8.46
CA GLY A 39 -3.67 -1.91 -9.81
C GLY A 39 -2.53 -1.78 -10.81
N VAL A 40 -2.44 -2.77 -11.69
CA VAL A 40 -1.56 -2.83 -12.85
C VAL A 40 -2.42 -2.55 -14.08
N PRO A 41 -2.16 -1.48 -14.86
CA PRO A 41 -2.96 -1.17 -16.03
C PRO A 41 -2.96 -2.34 -17.04
N TYR A 42 -4.10 -3.04 -17.15
CA TYR A 42 -4.22 -4.24 -17.96
C TYR A 42 -5.68 -4.50 -18.37
N ALA A 43 -5.86 -4.95 -19.62
CA ALA A 43 -7.09 -5.48 -20.20
C ALA A 43 -8.42 -4.76 -19.85
N HIS A 44 -8.37 -3.45 -19.60
CA HIS A 44 -9.52 -2.60 -19.21
C HIS A 44 -10.18 -2.91 -17.86
N PHE A 45 -9.66 -3.85 -17.07
CA PHE A 45 -10.05 -4.02 -15.66
C PHE A 45 -9.47 -2.89 -14.79
N VAL A 46 -8.29 -2.40 -15.17
CA VAL A 46 -7.71 -1.13 -14.74
C VAL A 46 -7.22 -0.41 -15.99
N THR A 47 -7.80 0.74 -16.31
CA THR A 47 -7.40 1.50 -17.51
C THR A 47 -6.21 2.43 -17.28
N GLY A 48 -5.89 2.72 -16.02
CA GLY A 48 -4.95 3.78 -15.61
C GLY A 48 -5.56 5.19 -15.57
N SER A 49 -6.80 5.38 -16.02
CA SER A 49 -7.53 6.66 -15.93
C SER A 49 -8.39 6.79 -14.67
N GLY A 50 -8.27 5.84 -13.74
CA GLY A 50 -9.07 5.77 -12.51
C GLY A 50 -10.42 5.06 -12.68
N ASP A 51 -10.55 4.21 -13.69
CA ASP A 51 -11.72 3.36 -13.96
C ASP A 51 -11.31 1.96 -14.47
N GLY A 52 -12.32 1.10 -14.66
CA GLY A 52 -12.20 -0.32 -15.01
C GLY A 52 -12.98 -1.22 -14.05
N LEU A 53 -13.22 -2.48 -14.42
CA LEU A 53 -14.07 -3.38 -13.62
C LEU A 53 -13.60 -3.48 -12.16
N ASP A 54 -12.31 -3.75 -11.95
CA ASP A 54 -11.75 -3.96 -10.62
C ASP A 54 -11.70 -2.66 -9.82
N VAL A 55 -11.45 -1.53 -10.50
CA VAL A 55 -11.56 -0.21 -9.88
C VAL A 55 -12.97 0.04 -9.35
N GLU A 56 -14.00 -0.26 -10.13
CA GLU A 56 -15.40 -0.03 -9.73
C GLU A 56 -15.84 -0.97 -8.61
N ILE A 57 -15.41 -2.24 -8.64
CA ILE A 57 -15.66 -3.20 -7.54
C ILE A 57 -15.07 -2.67 -6.24
N VAL A 58 -13.81 -2.21 -6.25
CA VAL A 58 -13.16 -1.74 -5.02
C VAL A 58 -13.75 -0.41 -4.55
N LYS A 59 -14.16 0.51 -5.46
CA LYS A 59 -14.90 1.72 -5.09
C LYS A 59 -16.22 1.39 -4.38
N LEU A 60 -16.98 0.41 -4.87
CA LEU A 60 -18.22 -0.04 -4.23
C LEU A 60 -17.95 -0.64 -2.86
N TYR A 61 -16.90 -1.45 -2.72
CA TYR A 61 -16.49 -1.99 -1.42
C TYR A 61 -16.06 -0.89 -0.44
N ALA A 62 -15.25 0.08 -0.88
CA ALA A 62 -14.83 1.23 -0.08
C ALA A 62 -16.05 2.01 0.45
N LYS A 63 -17.06 2.22 -0.40
CA LYS A 63 -18.33 2.83 -0.02
C LYS A 63 -19.06 2.02 1.05
N GLU A 64 -19.13 0.70 0.90
CA GLU A 64 -19.81 -0.20 1.85
C GLU A 64 -19.16 -0.18 3.23
N ILE A 65 -17.83 -0.18 3.29
CA ILE A 65 -17.10 -0.12 4.58
C ILE A 65 -16.95 1.31 5.13
N GLY A 66 -17.40 2.32 4.38
CA GLY A 66 -17.43 3.72 4.80
C GLY A 66 -16.06 4.43 4.76
N VAL A 67 -15.21 4.10 3.79
CA VAL A 67 -13.87 4.71 3.64
C VAL A 67 -13.68 5.29 2.24
N ALA A 68 -12.69 6.18 2.09
CA ALA A 68 -12.27 6.69 0.79
C ALA A 68 -11.55 5.60 -0.03
N TYR A 69 -11.61 5.73 -1.35
CA TYR A 69 -10.87 4.91 -2.30
C TYR A 69 -9.62 5.65 -2.78
N GLU A 70 -8.48 4.96 -2.80
CA GLU A 70 -7.24 5.45 -3.40
C GLU A 70 -6.69 4.40 -4.39
N TYR A 71 -6.50 4.81 -5.64
CA TYR A 71 -5.78 4.00 -6.62
C TYR A 71 -4.27 4.17 -6.44
N VAL A 72 -3.55 3.06 -6.36
CA VAL A 72 -2.09 3.02 -6.30
C VAL A 72 -1.59 2.19 -7.47
N GLN A 73 -0.93 2.85 -8.42
CA GLN A 73 -0.38 2.14 -9.56
C GLN A 73 0.77 1.22 -9.12
N SER A 74 0.72 -0.04 -9.55
CA SER A 74 1.75 -1.05 -9.34
C SER A 74 2.19 -1.65 -10.68
N SER A 75 3.05 -2.68 -10.64
CA SER A 75 3.54 -3.42 -11.81
C SER A 75 3.53 -4.92 -11.53
N TRP A 76 3.48 -5.76 -12.56
CA TRP A 76 3.58 -7.22 -12.39
C TRP A 76 4.86 -7.67 -11.67
N ALA A 77 5.94 -6.89 -11.78
CA ALA A 77 7.19 -7.18 -11.09
C ALA A 77 7.15 -6.91 -9.58
N THR A 78 6.26 -6.03 -9.12
CA THR A 78 6.27 -5.51 -7.73
C THR A 78 4.97 -5.76 -6.98
N VAL A 79 3.85 -6.05 -7.65
CA VAL A 79 2.51 -6.08 -7.05
C VAL A 79 2.39 -7.03 -5.86
N ILE A 80 3.07 -8.18 -5.90
CA ILE A 80 3.11 -9.12 -4.76
C ILE A 80 3.91 -8.53 -3.59
N SER A 81 5.03 -7.86 -3.86
CA SER A 81 5.80 -7.16 -2.83
C SER A 81 5.06 -5.97 -2.25
N ASP A 82 4.32 -5.24 -3.09
CA ASP A 82 3.56 -4.05 -2.71
C ASP A 82 2.41 -4.37 -1.75
N VAL A 83 1.83 -5.58 -1.82
CA VAL A 83 0.78 -6.03 -0.88
C VAL A 83 1.34 -6.77 0.33
N SER A 84 2.36 -7.61 0.14
CA SER A 84 2.86 -8.50 1.20
C SER A 84 3.93 -7.86 2.09
N GLY A 85 4.60 -6.82 1.60
CA GLY A 85 5.81 -6.28 2.23
C GLY A 85 7.02 -7.20 2.12
N LYS A 86 6.98 -8.23 1.26
CA LYS A 86 8.08 -9.17 1.05
C LYS A 86 8.63 -9.08 -0.37
N LYS A 87 9.95 -9.04 -0.50
CA LYS A 87 10.61 -9.25 -1.80
C LYS A 87 10.57 -10.74 -2.10
N VAL A 88 9.90 -11.09 -3.19
CA VAL A 88 9.68 -12.47 -3.60
C VAL A 88 10.44 -12.77 -4.89
N LEU A 89 11.01 -13.97 -4.98
CA LEU A 89 11.63 -14.49 -6.20
C LEU A 89 10.95 -15.83 -6.54
N PRO A 90 10.18 -15.91 -7.63
CA PRO A 90 9.56 -17.16 -8.07
C PRO A 90 10.61 -18.21 -8.45
N GLN A 91 10.41 -19.45 -7.99
CA GLN A 91 11.25 -20.61 -8.26
C GLN A 91 10.38 -21.78 -8.75
N GLY A 92 9.90 -21.69 -10.00
CA GLY A 92 8.97 -22.69 -10.53
C GLY A 92 7.65 -22.66 -9.74
N ASP A 93 7.38 -23.74 -9.01
CA ASP A 93 6.18 -23.90 -8.18
C ASP A 93 6.37 -23.37 -6.74
N ASP A 94 7.57 -22.90 -6.39
CA ASP A 94 7.90 -22.34 -5.08
C ASP A 94 8.23 -20.84 -5.15
N VAL A 95 8.37 -20.19 -3.99
CA VAL A 95 8.75 -18.79 -3.89
C VAL A 95 9.79 -18.56 -2.79
N ASP A 96 10.91 -17.95 -3.14
CA ASP A 96 11.91 -17.51 -2.18
C ASP A 96 11.54 -16.12 -1.65
N ILE A 97 11.56 -15.95 -0.32
CA ILE A 97 11.52 -14.62 0.31
C ILE A 97 12.95 -14.13 0.48
N ILE A 98 13.33 -13.14 -0.32
CA ILE A 98 14.70 -12.62 -0.38
C ILE A 98 14.89 -11.30 0.39
N GLY A 99 13.84 -10.82 1.05
CA GLY A 99 13.90 -9.65 1.93
C GLY A 99 12.56 -8.98 2.16
N GLU A 100 12.62 -7.78 2.71
CA GLU A 100 11.47 -6.92 3.00
C GLU A 100 11.25 -5.88 1.89
N ALA A 101 10.00 -5.46 1.73
CA ALA A 101 9.55 -4.42 0.82
C ALA A 101 8.57 -3.47 1.55
N GLN A 102 8.41 -2.27 1.01
CA GLN A 102 7.38 -1.36 1.49
C GLN A 102 6.00 -1.86 1.06
N ILE A 103 5.04 -1.85 1.99
CA ILE A 103 3.63 -2.07 1.67
C ILE A 103 3.04 -0.78 1.11
N ASN A 104 2.44 -0.87 -0.08
CA ASN A 104 1.90 0.25 -0.81
C ASN A 104 0.36 0.22 -0.91
N GLY A 105 -0.28 -0.91 -0.57
CA GLY A 105 -1.74 -1.00 -0.48
C GLY A 105 -2.24 -2.32 0.08
N GLU A 106 -3.56 -2.46 0.20
CA GLU A 106 -4.20 -3.58 0.90
C GLU A 106 -4.81 -4.64 -0.03
N ILE A 107 -5.15 -4.27 -1.26
CA ILE A 107 -5.85 -5.14 -2.20
C ILE A 107 -5.26 -5.01 -3.60
N ILE A 108 -5.14 -6.14 -4.30
CA ILE A 108 -4.80 -6.21 -5.73
C ILE A 108 -6.08 -6.43 -6.53
N GLY A 109 -6.28 -5.65 -7.60
CA GLY A 109 -7.31 -5.86 -8.62
C GLY A 109 -6.80 -5.40 -9.99
N ASN A 110 -6.90 -6.26 -11.01
CA ASN A 110 -6.22 -6.12 -12.31
C ASN A 110 -7.03 -6.66 -13.48
#